data_AF-A0A059WX08-F1
#
_entry.id   AF-A0A059WX08-F1
#
_cell.length_a   1.000
_cell.length_b   1.000
_cell.length_c   1.000
_cell.angle_alpha   90.00
_cell.angle_beta   90.00
_cell.angle_gamma   90.00
#
_symmetry.space_group_name_H-M   'P 1'
#
loop_
_entity.id
_entity.type
_entity.pdbx_description
1 polymer ?
#
loop_
_entity_poly.entity_id
_entity_poly.type
_entity_poly.pdbx_seq_one_letter_code
_entity_poly.pdbx_strand_id
1 'polypeptide(L)'
;MTKPQIKISIAEQTLDLLDETGKLIKRYSVSTAKNGAGEQNGSFKTPRGKHVVRAKVGGGQPINTVFVERRPTGETYSPELAAQFPARDWILTRILWLSGCEVGFNRLGNVDTMRRCVYIHGSPDTAQMGKPG
;
A
#
# COMPACT_ATOMS: atom_id res chain seq x y z
N MET A 1 15.32 15.78 -14.06
CA MET A 1 14.09 16.19 -13.36
C MET A 1 13.93 15.26 -12.17
N THR A 2 13.96 15.80 -10.95
CA THR A 2 13.61 15.05 -9.74
C THR A 2 12.12 14.70 -9.82
N LYS A 3 11.68 13.62 -9.18
CA LYS A 3 10.27 13.20 -9.19
C LYS A 3 9.69 13.40 -7.80
N PRO A 4 8.37 13.59 -7.64
CA PRO A 4 7.75 13.59 -6.33
C PRO A 4 8.07 12.28 -5.60
N GLN A 5 8.22 12.37 -4.28
CA GLN A 5 8.62 11.26 -3.44
C GLN A 5 7.53 10.91 -2.44
N ILE A 6 7.46 9.63 -2.10
CA ILE A 6 6.65 9.13 -1.00
C ILE A 6 7.62 8.64 0.08
N LYS A 7 7.48 9.17 1.30
CA LYS A 7 8.17 8.67 2.48
C LYS A 7 7.15 8.02 3.41
N ILE A 8 7.36 6.76 3.76
CA ILE A 8 6.52 6.05 4.71
C ILE A 8 7.32 5.87 6.00
N SER A 9 6.76 6.31 7.11
CA SER A 9 7.27 6.00 8.44
C SER A 9 6.42 4.90 9.06
N ILE A 10 7.05 3.74 9.32
CA ILE A 10 6.40 2.63 10.02
C ILE A 10 6.22 2.97 11.50
N ALA A 11 7.16 3.67 12.13
CA ALA A 11 7.03 4.04 13.54
C ALA A 11 5.87 5.04 13.74
N GLU A 12 5.82 6.06 12.89
CA GLU A 12 4.81 7.13 13.00
C GLU A 12 3.50 6.80 12.30
N GLN A 13 3.44 5.70 11.53
CA GLN A 13 2.28 5.32 10.72
C GLN A 13 1.81 6.46 9.81
N THR A 14 2.75 7.08 9.12
CA THR A 14 2.50 8.19 8.20
C THR A 14 3.04 7.92 6.80
N LEU A 15 2.36 8.51 5.82
CA LEU A 15 2.82 8.66 4.45
C LEU A 15 2.93 10.15 4.12
N ASP A 16 4.14 10.60 3.83
CA ASP A 16 4.45 11.95 3.40
C ASP A 16 4.65 11.98 1.88
N LEU A 17 3.84 12.77 1.19
CA LEU A 17 4.02 13.11 -0.21
C LEU A 17 4.85 14.38 -0.30
N LEU A 18 6.03 14.27 -0.89
CA LEU A 18 6.96 15.36 -1.10
C LEU A 18 7.02 15.75 -2.58
N ASP A 19 7.21 17.03 -2.86
CA ASP A 19 7.48 17.51 -4.21
C ASP A 19 8.93 17.20 -4.64
N GLU A 20 9.28 17.65 -5.84
CA GLU A 20 10.58 17.43 -6.47
C GLU A 20 11.75 18.13 -5.75
N THR A 21 11.46 19.12 -4.89
CA THR A 21 12.42 19.85 -4.06
C THR A 21 12.57 19.22 -2.66
N GLY A 22 11.71 18.26 -2.32
CA GLY A 22 11.65 17.62 -1.00
C GLY A 22 10.71 18.33 -0.03
N LYS A 23 9.95 19.35 -0.46
CA LYS A 23 8.95 20.03 0.37
C LYS A 23 7.73 19.14 0.56
N LEU A 24 7.20 19.10 1.78
CA LEU A 24 5.98 18.38 2.10
C LEU A 24 4.77 19.00 1.40
N ILE A 25 4.11 18.23 0.54
CA ILE A 25 2.83 18.57 -0.08
C ILE A 25 1.69 18.17 0.85
N LYS A 26 1.70 16.91 1.31
CA LYS A 26 0.62 16.37 2.13
C LYS A 26 1.09 15.17 2.95
N ARG A 27 0.52 15.02 4.15
CA ARG A 27 0.69 13.88 5.04
C ARG A 27 -0.62 13.11 5.15
N TYR A 28 -0.53 11.79 5.16
CA TYR A 28 -1.64 10.88 5.37
C TYR A 28 -1.31 9.97 6.56
N SER A 29 -2.33 9.66 7.36
CA SER A 29 -2.25 8.54 8.30
C SER A 29 -2.36 7.23 7.51
N VAL A 30 -1.58 6.22 7.86
CA VAL A 30 -1.61 4.90 7.21
C VAL A 30 -1.70 3.79 8.25
N SER A 31 -1.92 2.57 7.77
CA SER A 31 -1.72 1.35 8.55
C SER A 31 -0.74 0.45 7.81
N THR A 32 0.40 0.16 8.44
CA THR A 32 1.37 -0.80 7.91
C THR A 32 1.15 -2.18 8.55
N ALA A 33 1.85 -3.20 8.09
CA ALA A 33 1.64 -4.56 8.57
C ALA A 33 1.84 -4.69 10.09
N LYS A 34 0.89 -5.36 10.77
CA LYS A 34 0.96 -5.71 12.18
C LYS A 34 2.24 -6.45 12.59
N ASN A 35 2.84 -7.22 11.68
CA ASN A 35 4.07 -7.98 11.95
C ASN A 35 5.34 -7.10 11.95
N GLY A 36 5.20 -5.79 11.74
CA GLY A 36 6.28 -4.81 11.75
C GLY A 36 7.08 -4.80 10.45
N ALA A 37 8.35 -4.42 10.54
CA ALA A 37 9.22 -4.22 9.39
C ALA A 37 10.03 -5.49 9.03
N GLY A 38 10.14 -5.79 7.74
CA GLY A 38 10.93 -6.90 7.24
C GLY A 38 10.70 -7.27 5.78
N GLU A 39 11.76 -7.80 5.17
CA GLU A 39 11.84 -7.96 3.72
C GLU A 39 11.64 -9.40 3.25
N GLN A 40 11.75 -10.38 4.16
CA GLN A 40 11.65 -11.80 3.85
C GLN A 40 10.27 -12.18 3.28
N ASN A 41 10.26 -13.01 2.24
CA ASN A 41 9.06 -13.61 1.68
C ASN A 41 8.33 -14.45 2.73
N GLY A 42 7.00 -14.41 2.72
CA GLY A 42 6.17 -15.07 3.72
C GLY A 42 6.20 -14.45 5.14
N SER A 43 6.93 -13.35 5.36
CA SER A 43 6.97 -12.72 6.69
C SER A 43 5.71 -11.93 7.05
N PHE A 44 4.90 -11.55 6.04
CA PHE A 44 3.79 -10.61 6.16
C PHE A 44 4.19 -9.28 6.82
N LYS A 45 5.46 -8.89 6.72
CA LYS A 45 6.00 -7.63 7.23
C LYS A 45 6.07 -6.57 6.14
N THR A 46 6.07 -5.30 6.54
CA THR A 46 6.27 -4.18 5.61
C THR A 46 7.76 -4.08 5.24
N PRO A 47 8.14 -4.23 3.96
CA PRO A 47 9.54 -4.12 3.55
C PRO A 47 10.03 -2.68 3.64
N ARG A 48 11.28 -2.49 4.04
CA ARG A 48 11.95 -1.19 4.08
C ARG A 48 12.79 -0.96 2.83
N GLY A 49 13.42 0.21 2.78
CA GLY A 49 14.32 0.61 1.71
C GLY A 49 13.62 1.36 0.58
N LYS A 50 14.39 1.65 -0.47
CA LYS A 50 13.95 2.35 -1.67
C LYS A 50 13.05 1.45 -2.49
N HIS A 51 11.94 2.04 -2.91
CA HIS A 51 10.95 1.42 -3.77
C HIS A 51 10.61 2.35 -4.92
N VAL A 52 10.06 1.77 -5.98
CA VAL A 52 9.41 2.49 -7.07
C VAL A 52 7.99 1.96 -7.24
N VAL A 53 7.06 2.86 -7.58
CA VAL A 53 5.74 2.46 -8.06
C VAL A 53 5.91 1.85 -9.45
N ARG A 54 5.82 0.52 -9.54
CA ARG A 54 6.03 -0.23 -10.78
C ARG A 54 4.77 -0.27 -11.64
N ALA A 55 3.60 -0.30 -11.00
CA ALA A 55 2.31 -0.25 -11.66
C ALA A 55 1.29 0.53 -10.82
N LYS A 56 0.33 1.17 -11.50
CA LYS A 56 -0.83 1.82 -10.90
C LYS A 56 -2.07 1.09 -11.41
N VAL A 57 -2.90 0.60 -10.51
CA VAL A 57 -4.11 -0.16 -10.85
C VAL A 57 -5.33 0.60 -10.35
N GLY A 58 -6.42 0.47 -11.10
CA GLY A 58 -7.69 1.13 -10.80
C GLY A 58 -7.88 2.47 -11.50
N GLY A 59 -6.95 2.96 -12.33
CA GLY A 59 -7.16 4.19 -13.10
C GLY A 59 -8.50 4.18 -13.85
N GLY A 60 -9.31 5.23 -13.67
CA GLY A 60 -10.65 5.33 -14.26
C GLY A 60 -11.76 4.52 -13.55
N GLN A 61 -11.42 3.66 -12.59
CA GLN A 61 -12.42 2.94 -11.80
C GLN A 61 -13.14 3.91 -10.84
N PRO A 62 -14.45 3.69 -10.57
CA PRO A 62 -15.22 4.42 -9.59
C PRO A 62 -14.54 4.47 -8.21
N ILE A 63 -14.92 5.48 -7.41
CA ILE A 63 -14.59 5.47 -5.98
C ILE A 63 -15.22 4.22 -5.35
N ASN A 64 -14.53 3.64 -4.37
CA ASN A 64 -14.97 2.45 -3.65
C ASN A 64 -15.01 1.16 -4.48
N THR A 65 -14.50 1.13 -5.71
CA THR A 65 -14.33 -0.14 -6.44
C THR A 65 -13.50 -1.12 -5.61
N VAL A 66 -14.03 -2.33 -5.44
CA VAL A 66 -13.38 -3.41 -4.70
C VAL A 66 -12.44 -4.18 -5.62
N PHE A 67 -11.25 -4.47 -5.09
CA PHE A 67 -10.25 -5.30 -5.76
C PHE A 67 -10.02 -6.60 -4.99
N VAL A 68 -9.82 -7.69 -5.72
CA VAL A 68 -9.20 -8.91 -5.22
C VAL A 68 -7.89 -9.08 -5.95
N GLU A 69 -6.80 -9.23 -5.18
CA GLU A 69 -5.43 -9.08 -5.64
C GLU A 69 -5.20 -7.70 -6.30
N ARG A 70 -5.35 -7.63 -7.62
CA ARG A 70 -5.15 -6.43 -8.45
C ARG A 70 -6.19 -6.34 -9.56
N ARG A 71 -7.31 -7.05 -9.45
CA ARG A 71 -8.39 -7.06 -10.44
C ARG A 71 -9.65 -6.48 -9.81
N PRO A 72 -10.35 -5.55 -10.49
CA PRO A 72 -11.63 -5.06 -10.00
C PRO A 72 -12.62 -6.22 -9.99
N THR A 73 -13.40 -6.35 -8.93
CA THR A 73 -14.40 -7.43 -8.81
C THR A 73 -15.72 -7.10 -9.49
N GLY A 74 -15.93 -5.83 -9.83
CA GLY A 74 -17.23 -5.29 -10.25
C GLY A 74 -18.10 -4.84 -9.07
N GLU A 75 -17.70 -5.12 -7.83
CA GLU A 75 -18.37 -4.61 -6.64
C GLU A 75 -17.92 -3.18 -6.31
N THR A 76 -18.84 -2.40 -5.74
CA THR A 76 -18.54 -1.12 -5.09
C THR A 76 -18.75 -1.29 -3.60
N TYR A 77 -17.74 -0.94 -2.81
CA TYR A 77 -17.78 -1.04 -1.35
C TYR A 77 -18.89 -0.15 -0.78
N SER A 78 -19.64 -0.72 0.17
CA SER A 78 -20.59 -0.02 1.02
C SER A 78 -20.57 -0.62 2.43
N PRO A 79 -21.05 0.10 3.46
CA PRO A 79 -21.18 -0.46 4.82
C PRO A 79 -22.04 -1.72 4.87
N GLU A 80 -23.09 -1.81 4.04
CA GLU A 80 -23.97 -2.98 3.97
C GLU A 80 -23.26 -4.20 3.39
N LEU A 81 -22.40 -4.00 2.39
CA LEU A 81 -21.55 -5.05 1.84
C LEU A 81 -20.49 -5.48 2.87
N ALA A 82 -19.91 -4.52 3.59
CA ALA A 82 -18.95 -4.80 4.66
C ALA A 82 -19.57 -5.65 5.78
N ALA A 83 -20.81 -5.36 6.18
CA ALA A 83 -21.54 -6.10 7.20
C ALA A 83 -21.81 -7.56 6.80
N GLN A 84 -21.98 -7.84 5.50
CA GLN A 84 -22.15 -9.20 4.98
C GLN A 84 -20.83 -10.00 5.01
N PHE A 85 -19.69 -9.34 4.91
CA PHE A 85 -18.37 -9.96 4.88
C PHE A 85 -17.41 -9.33 5.90
N PRO A 86 -17.68 -9.47 7.22
CA PRO A 86 -16.98 -8.73 8.26
C PRO A 86 -15.49 -9.08 8.40
N ALA A 87 -15.07 -10.25 7.90
CA ALA A 87 -13.68 -10.71 7.93
C ALA A 87 -12.92 -10.50 6.60
N ARG A 88 -13.57 -9.90 5.59
CA ARG A 88 -12.94 -9.67 4.27
C ARG A 88 -11.96 -8.51 4.36
N ASP A 89 -10.77 -8.70 3.78
CA ASP A 89 -9.84 -7.61 3.56
C ASP A 89 -10.29 -6.77 2.36
N TRP A 90 -10.39 -5.46 2.57
CA TRP A 90 -10.99 -4.52 1.62
C TRP A 90 -9.90 -3.68 0.95
N ILE A 91 -9.58 -4.02 -0.30
CA ILE A 91 -8.68 -3.25 -1.16
C ILE A 91 -9.53 -2.38 -2.08
N LEU A 92 -9.47 -1.06 -1.91
CA LEU A 92 -10.39 -0.13 -2.55
C LEU A 92 -9.70 0.86 -3.49
N THR A 93 -10.44 1.30 -4.51
CA THR A 93 -10.24 2.50 -5.35
C THR A 93 -8.97 2.52 -6.22
N ARG A 94 -7.78 2.37 -5.63
CA ARG A 94 -6.48 2.39 -6.31
C ARG A 94 -5.48 1.47 -5.62
N ILE A 95 -4.57 0.90 -6.41
CA ILE A 95 -3.41 0.16 -5.92
C ILE A 95 -2.14 0.73 -6.57
N LEU A 96 -1.14 1.06 -5.77
CA LEU A 96 0.21 1.42 -6.21
C LEU A 96 1.14 0.24 -5.90
N TRP A 97 1.42 -0.57 -6.93
CA TRP A 97 2.22 -1.77 -6.77
C TRP A 97 3.71 -1.44 -6.76
N LEU A 98 4.40 -1.88 -5.72
CA LEU A 98 5.78 -1.51 -5.45
C LEU A 98 6.77 -2.57 -5.95
N SER A 99 7.91 -2.09 -6.45
CA SER A 99 9.11 -2.88 -6.65
C SER A 99 10.22 -2.32 -5.78
N GLY A 100 10.99 -3.19 -5.13
CA GLY A 100 12.22 -2.80 -4.45
C GLY A 100 13.27 -2.29 -5.43
N CYS A 101 14.30 -1.66 -4.89
CA CYS A 101 15.42 -1.11 -5.65
C CYS A 101 16.78 -1.65 -5.19
N GLU A 102 16.83 -2.33 -4.05
CA GLU A 102 18.07 -2.70 -3.36
C GLU A 102 18.25 -4.22 -3.39
N VAL A 103 19.15 -4.69 -4.25
CA VAL A 103 19.40 -6.13 -4.49
C VAL A 103 19.84 -6.80 -3.20
N GLY A 104 19.22 -7.93 -2.85
CA GLY A 104 19.53 -8.67 -1.63
C GLY A 104 18.93 -8.07 -0.36
N PHE A 105 18.31 -6.88 -0.44
CA PHE A 105 17.60 -6.26 0.68
C PHE A 105 16.09 -6.24 0.47
N ASN A 106 15.59 -5.64 -0.62
CA ASN A 106 14.16 -5.62 -0.96
C ASN A 106 13.88 -5.97 -2.44
N ARG A 107 14.92 -6.37 -3.17
CA ARG A 107 14.87 -6.73 -4.59
C ARG A 107 15.61 -8.03 -4.85
N LEU A 108 15.01 -8.87 -5.68
CA LEU A 108 15.46 -10.22 -6.06
C LEU A 108 15.54 -11.20 -4.87
N GLY A 109 15.71 -12.48 -5.19
CA GLY A 109 15.79 -13.55 -4.20
C GLY A 109 14.52 -13.66 -3.33
N ASN A 110 14.72 -14.05 -2.06
CA ASN A 110 13.65 -14.23 -1.08
C ASN A 110 13.18 -12.92 -0.44
N VAL A 111 13.69 -11.77 -0.88
CA VAL A 111 13.34 -10.46 -0.31
C VAL A 111 12.63 -9.54 -1.30
N ASP A 112 12.30 -10.03 -2.49
CA ASP A 112 11.76 -9.22 -3.58
C ASP A 112 10.36 -8.67 -3.28
N THR A 113 10.25 -7.36 -3.06
CA THR A 113 8.98 -6.68 -2.74
C THR A 113 7.88 -6.92 -3.78
N MET A 114 8.21 -6.94 -5.07
CA MET A 114 7.21 -7.05 -6.11
C MET A 114 6.63 -8.47 -6.16
N ARG A 115 7.48 -9.50 -6.06
CA ARG A 115 7.07 -10.91 -5.97
C ARG A 115 6.23 -11.17 -4.73
N ARG A 116 6.51 -10.47 -3.63
CA ARG A 116 5.73 -10.49 -2.39
C ARG A 116 4.37 -9.77 -2.47
N CYS A 117 4.01 -9.24 -3.65
CA CYS A 117 2.74 -8.54 -3.87
C CYS A 117 2.51 -7.35 -2.92
N VAL A 118 3.55 -6.61 -2.55
CA VAL A 118 3.42 -5.46 -1.65
C VAL A 118 2.98 -4.20 -2.41
N TYR A 119 1.93 -3.54 -1.94
CA TYR A 119 1.39 -2.33 -2.54
C TYR A 119 0.80 -1.36 -1.51
N ILE A 120 0.66 -0.09 -1.90
CA ILE A 120 -0.17 0.89 -1.19
C ILE A 120 -1.56 0.83 -1.81
N HIS A 121 -2.61 0.74 -1.00
CA HIS A 121 -3.99 0.69 -1.49
C HIS A 121 -4.92 1.56 -0.65
N GLY A 122 -6.11 1.85 -1.19
CA GLY A 122 -7.21 2.42 -0.41
C GLY A 122 -7.86 1.36 0.48
N SER A 123 -8.42 1.80 1.60
CA SER A 123 -9.20 1.00 2.54
C SER A 123 -10.52 1.70 2.84
N PRO A 124 -11.48 1.03 3.50
CA PRO A 124 -12.64 1.69 4.06
C PRO A 124 -12.28 2.80 5.05
N ASP A 125 -13.15 3.79 5.20
CA ASP A 125 -13.02 4.85 6.23
C ASP A 125 -13.08 4.30 7.66
N THR A 126 -13.68 3.11 7.84
CA THR A 126 -13.74 2.39 9.12
C THR A 126 -12.44 1.66 9.46
N ALA A 127 -11.49 1.54 8.51
CA ALA A 127 -10.20 0.93 8.77
C ALA A 127 -9.40 1.78 9.77
N GLN A 128 -8.73 1.12 10.71
CA GLN A 128 -8.02 1.82 11.75
C GLN A 128 -6.65 2.33 11.24
N MET A 129 -6.56 3.64 11.04
CA MET A 129 -5.33 4.32 10.63
C MET A 129 -4.48 4.75 11.84
N GLY A 130 -3.19 4.97 11.62
CA GLY A 130 -2.26 5.48 12.63
C GLY A 130 -1.67 4.40 13.53
N LYS A 131 -1.93 3.11 13.24
CA LYS A 131 -1.34 1.97 13.93
C LYS A 131 -1.15 0.79 12.97
N PRO A 132 -0.21 -0.13 13.25
CA PRO A 132 -0.09 -1.37 12.48
C PRO A 132 -1.36 -2.23 12.53
N GLY A 133 -1.74 -2.80 11.38
CA GLY A 133 -2.96 -3.57 11.12
C GLY A 133 -2.70 -4.89 10.45
#